data_AF-W9WB28-F1
#
_entry.id   AF-W9WB28-F1
#
_cell.length_a   1.000
_cell.length_b   1.000
_cell.length_c   1.000
_cell.angle_alpha   90.00
_cell.angle_beta   90.00
_cell.angle_gamma   90.00
#
_symmetry.space_group_name_H-M   'P 1'
#
loop_
_entity.id
_entity.type
_entity.pdbx_description
1 polymer ?
#
loop_
_entity_poly.entity_id
_entity_poly.type
_entity_poly.pdbx_seq_one_letter_code
_entity_poly.pdbx_strand_id
1 'polypeptide(L)'
;MAELTPDQVRSLDLTRQRLLALHQSLVSLRDSLGNANPVPSLPELQTHAQLISNNLQTITSQLAEAGDLLRSTVAFPTPRFPGMKSQNILDALLRSKFEPNIEDWVKEGEEIAAQQRKTSSRGLSESDRNELWQWAPGAANSAARKQTWGGDYTRAEVQAGIESVVTGLRRQLVEPPEGEDDEEAEDDEDEYEVTDEEDEGGAAMDVEKQQLKTESKSIPETQTAPPTAGLMPLASIHKFMTTGR
;
A
#
# COMPACT_ATOMS: atom_id res chain seq x y z
N MET A 1 0.92 30.11 29.58
CA MET A 1 0.84 29.25 28.39
C MET A 1 -0.27 28.26 28.66
N ALA A 2 -1.20 28.03 27.72
CA ALA A 2 -2.22 27.02 27.93
C ALA A 2 -1.55 25.65 27.96
N GLU A 3 -1.80 24.87 29.01
CA GLU A 3 -1.30 23.50 29.08
C GLU A 3 -2.11 22.65 28.10
N LEU A 4 -1.43 21.74 27.39
CA LEU A 4 -2.11 20.81 26.50
C LEU A 4 -2.97 19.85 27.33
N THR A 5 -4.17 19.60 26.84
CA THR A 5 -5.04 18.57 27.43
C THR A 5 -4.46 17.17 27.19
N PRO A 6 -4.77 16.17 28.03
CA PRO A 6 -4.23 14.82 27.88
C PRO A 6 -4.58 14.18 26.52
N ASP A 7 -5.76 14.48 25.98
CA ASP A 7 -6.17 13.96 24.67
C ASP A 7 -5.36 14.57 23.52
N GLN A 8 -5.01 15.85 23.65
CA GLN A 8 -4.13 16.54 22.70
C GLN A 8 -2.71 15.94 22.71
N VAL A 9 -2.17 15.63 23.90
CA VAL A 9 -0.89 14.93 24.03
C VAL A 9 -0.97 13.52 23.41
N ARG A 10 -2.08 12.80 23.61
CA ARG A 10 -2.28 11.47 23.03
C ARG A 10 -2.31 11.53 21.50
N SER A 11 -2.95 12.55 20.92
CA SER A 11 -2.96 12.76 19.47
C SER A 11 -1.57 13.01 18.89
N LEU A 12 -0.74 13.80 19.58
CA LEU A 12 0.66 14.02 19.20
C LEU A 12 1.50 12.73 19.28
N ASP A 13 1.36 11.93 20.35
CA ASP A 13 2.09 10.65 20.43
C ASP A 13 1.65 9.66 19.33
N LEU A 14 0.37 9.66 18.97
CA LEU A 14 -0.12 8.87 17.83
C LEU A 14 0.56 9.30 16.53
N THR A 15 0.67 10.61 16.25
CA THR A 15 1.41 11.08 15.06
C THR A 15 2.89 10.70 15.12
N ARG A 16 3.51 10.73 16.31
CA ARG A 16 4.90 10.32 16.54
C ARG A 16 5.12 8.84 16.21
N GLN A 17 4.26 7.96 16.72
CA GLN A 17 4.32 6.52 16.46
C GLN A 17 4.24 6.21 14.96
N ARG A 18 3.44 6.97 14.23
CA ARG A 18 3.21 6.77 12.80
C ARG A 18 4.36 7.27 11.94
N LEU A 19 4.96 8.42 12.31
CA LEU A 19 6.22 8.87 11.74
C LEU A 19 7.36 7.87 11.99
N LEU A 20 7.39 7.24 13.16
CA LEU A 20 8.36 6.18 13.48
C LEU A 20 8.16 4.95 12.58
N ALA A 21 6.92 4.52 12.37
CA ALA A 21 6.61 3.42 11.45
C ALA A 21 7.07 3.72 10.00
N LEU A 22 6.84 4.95 9.51
CA LEU A 22 7.36 5.38 8.21
C LEU A 22 8.89 5.35 8.19
N HIS A 23 9.54 5.87 9.23
CA HIS A 23 11.00 5.85 9.33
C HIS A 23 11.55 4.42 9.26
N GLN A 24 10.96 3.48 10.00
CA GLN A 24 11.36 2.07 9.95
C GLN A 24 11.19 1.48 8.54
N SER A 25 10.10 1.82 7.84
CA SER A 25 9.89 1.36 6.46
C SER A 25 10.94 1.93 5.48
N LEU A 26 11.37 3.18 5.68
CA LEU A 26 12.41 3.82 4.87
C LEU A 26 13.80 3.25 5.17
N VAL A 27 14.09 2.97 6.44
CA VAL A 27 15.35 2.31 6.84
C VAL A 27 15.41 0.91 6.24
N SER A 28 14.33 0.13 6.32
CA SER A 28 14.25 -1.19 5.70
C SER A 28 14.46 -1.13 4.18
N LEU A 29 13.86 -0.17 3.49
CA LEU A 29 14.10 0.03 2.05
C LEU A 29 15.55 0.41 1.75
N ARG A 30 16.13 1.33 2.54
CA ARG A 30 17.52 1.74 2.41
C ARG A 30 18.46 0.55 2.61
N ASP A 31 18.22 -0.27 3.62
CA ASP A 31 19.06 -1.42 3.94
C ASP A 31 18.91 -2.52 2.87
N SER A 32 17.70 -2.74 2.34
CA SER A 32 17.46 -3.60 1.18
C SER A 32 18.24 -3.11 -0.05
N LEU A 33 18.22 -1.81 -0.34
CA LEU A 33 18.92 -1.25 -1.50
C LEU A 33 20.45 -1.17 -1.31
N GLY A 34 20.91 -0.94 -0.08
CA GLY A 34 22.32 -0.77 0.26
C GLY A 34 23.08 -2.08 0.48
N ASN A 35 22.40 -3.11 0.98
CA ASN A 35 23.01 -4.42 1.27
C ASN A 35 22.76 -5.46 0.16
N ALA A 36 21.78 -5.23 -0.73
CA ALA A 36 21.56 -6.12 -1.86
C ALA A 36 22.56 -5.83 -2.99
N ASN A 37 23.42 -6.81 -3.26
CA ASN A 37 24.21 -6.88 -4.47
C ASN A 37 23.92 -8.24 -5.12
N PRO A 38 23.11 -8.32 -6.20
CA PRO A 38 22.61 -7.25 -7.08
C PRO A 38 21.42 -6.45 -6.49
N VAL A 39 21.02 -5.38 -7.20
CA VAL A 39 19.81 -4.59 -6.87
C VAL A 39 18.59 -5.50 -6.62
N PRO A 40 17.73 -5.16 -5.65
CA PRO A 40 16.56 -5.96 -5.34
C PRO A 40 15.64 -6.09 -6.55
N SER A 41 14.85 -7.16 -6.55
CA SER A 41 13.93 -7.43 -7.65
C SER A 41 12.81 -6.38 -7.69
N LEU A 42 12.25 -6.12 -8.88
CA LEU A 42 11.16 -5.15 -9.04
C LEU A 42 9.93 -5.42 -8.15
N PRO A 43 9.49 -6.69 -7.95
CA PRO A 43 8.39 -6.98 -7.02
C PRO A 43 8.70 -6.54 -5.58
N GLU A 44 9.92 -6.76 -5.09
CA GLU A 44 10.33 -6.33 -3.75
C GLU A 44 10.34 -4.80 -3.62
N LEU A 45 10.84 -4.10 -4.65
CA LEU A 45 10.78 -2.64 -4.65
C LEU A 45 9.34 -2.14 -4.67
N GLN A 46 8.46 -2.80 -5.42
CA GLN A 46 7.04 -2.46 -5.49
C GLN A 46 6.35 -2.65 -4.15
N THR A 47 6.60 -3.75 -3.42
CA THR A 47 6.00 -3.98 -2.10
C THR A 47 6.46 -2.93 -1.10
N HIS A 48 7.76 -2.59 -1.08
CA HIS A 48 8.26 -1.50 -0.23
C HIS A 48 7.65 -0.14 -0.59
N ALA A 49 7.52 0.19 -1.88
CA ALA A 49 6.88 1.43 -2.33
C ALA A 49 5.40 1.48 -1.93
N GLN A 50 4.67 0.37 -2.03
CA GLN A 50 3.27 0.27 -1.58
C GLN A 50 3.16 0.46 -0.07
N LEU A 51 4.05 -0.14 0.72
CA LEU A 51 4.07 0.02 2.18
C LEU A 51 4.31 1.49 2.57
N ILE A 52 5.28 2.15 1.93
CA ILE A 52 5.57 3.57 2.15
C ILE A 52 4.37 4.42 1.76
N SER A 53 3.74 4.17 0.62
CA SER A 53 2.55 4.89 0.17
C SER A 53 1.39 4.78 1.17
N ASN A 54 1.14 3.57 1.70
CA ASN A 54 0.09 3.34 2.71
C ASN A 54 0.40 4.07 4.03
N ASN A 55 1.65 4.03 4.47
CA ASN A 55 2.10 4.77 5.65
C ASN A 55 1.94 6.28 5.46
N LEU A 56 2.33 6.82 4.30
CA LEU A 56 2.15 8.24 3.97
C LEU A 56 0.67 8.63 3.96
N GLN A 57 -0.20 7.82 3.37
CA GLN A 57 -1.65 8.08 3.34
C GLN A 57 -2.26 8.05 4.75
N THR A 58 -1.77 7.18 5.63
CA THR A 58 -2.20 7.11 7.03
C THR A 58 -1.73 8.33 7.83
N ILE A 59 -0.50 8.79 7.57
CA ILE A 59 0.06 9.98 8.22
C ILE A 59 -0.69 11.23 7.76
N THR A 60 -0.98 11.38 6.47
CA THR A 60 -1.70 12.55 5.96
C THR A 60 -3.12 12.65 6.50
N SER A 61 -3.84 11.53 6.65
CA SER A 61 -5.16 11.54 7.27
C SER A 61 -5.11 11.94 8.75
N GLN A 62 -4.14 11.42 9.51
CA GLN A 62 -3.96 11.77 10.93
C GLN A 62 -3.51 13.21 11.14
N LEU A 63 -2.60 13.72 10.29
CA LEU A 63 -2.20 15.14 10.33
C LEU A 63 -3.36 16.06 9.95
N ALA A 64 -4.26 15.62 9.06
CA ALA A 64 -5.47 16.37 8.74
C ALA A 64 -6.45 16.40 9.92
N GLU A 65 -6.64 15.27 10.61
CA GLU A 65 -7.48 15.16 11.82
C GLU A 65 -6.93 16.01 12.97
N ALA A 66 -5.61 15.96 13.21
CA ALA A 66 -4.94 16.78 14.22
C ALA A 66 -4.61 18.21 13.76
N GLY A 67 -5.11 18.63 12.59
CA GLY A 67 -4.68 19.87 11.92
C GLY A 67 -4.94 21.14 12.73
N ASP A 68 -6.10 21.25 13.38
CA ASP A 68 -6.45 22.42 14.20
C ASP A 68 -5.55 22.52 15.45
N LEU A 69 -5.25 21.37 16.07
CA LEU A 69 -4.30 21.30 17.18
C LEU A 69 -2.90 21.73 16.75
N LEU A 70 -2.39 21.18 15.64
CA LEU A 70 -1.03 21.46 15.17
C LEU A 70 -0.85 22.92 14.76
N ARG A 71 -1.89 23.55 14.21
CA ARG A 71 -1.87 24.99 13.85
C ARG A 71 -1.93 25.91 15.07
N SER A 72 -2.63 25.50 16.14
CA SER A 72 -2.76 26.30 17.36
C SER A 72 -1.57 26.16 18.32
N THR A 73 -0.78 25.09 18.17
CA THR A 73 0.34 24.77 19.06
C THR A 73 1.67 25.20 18.44
N VAL A 74 2.55 25.80 19.24
CA VAL A 74 3.90 26.20 18.81
C VAL A 74 4.94 25.46 19.64
N ALA A 75 5.91 24.84 18.97
CA ALA A 75 7.03 24.19 19.63
C ALA A 75 8.12 25.21 20.00
N PHE A 76 8.62 25.13 21.24
CA PHE A 76 9.76 25.92 21.72
C PHE A 76 10.68 25.06 22.58
N PRO A 77 12.00 25.34 22.63
CA PRO A 77 12.92 24.57 23.46
C PRO A 77 12.60 24.74 24.94
N THR A 78 12.66 23.64 25.70
CA THR A 78 12.51 23.70 27.16
C THR A 78 13.77 24.32 27.81
N PRO A 79 13.67 24.88 29.02
CA PRO A 79 14.84 25.41 29.74
C PRO A 79 15.96 24.39 29.99
N ARG A 80 15.66 23.09 29.87
CA ARG A 80 16.63 21.99 30.02
C ARG A 80 17.47 21.74 28.76
N PHE A 81 17.05 22.28 27.61
CA PHE A 81 17.77 22.10 26.35
C PHE A 81 19.05 22.96 26.32
N PRO A 82 20.21 22.41 25.91
CA PRO A 82 21.49 23.13 25.89
C PRO A 82 21.60 24.09 24.69
N GLY A 83 20.84 25.19 24.73
CA GLY A 83 20.70 26.14 23.62
C GLY A 83 22.03 26.73 23.12
N MET A 84 22.98 27.03 24.00
CA MET A 84 24.27 27.64 23.62
C MET A 84 25.25 26.66 22.94
N LYS A 85 25.18 25.36 23.25
CA LYS A 85 26.12 24.36 22.71
C LYS A 85 25.62 23.69 21.43
N SER A 86 24.30 23.71 21.23
CA SER A 86 23.63 22.93 20.19
C SER A 86 22.62 23.75 19.39
N GLN A 87 22.88 25.06 19.24
CA GLN A 87 22.01 25.95 18.48
C GLN A 87 21.76 25.44 17.05
N ASN A 88 22.81 24.97 16.36
CA ASN A 88 22.67 24.43 15.00
C ASN A 88 21.71 23.23 14.92
N ILE A 89 21.69 22.39 15.95
CA ILE A 89 20.78 21.23 16.03
C ILE A 89 19.35 21.72 16.29
N LEU A 90 19.18 22.70 17.17
CA LEU A 90 17.89 23.31 17.44
C LEU A 90 17.29 23.96 16.18
N ASP A 91 18.10 24.72 15.45
CA ASP A 91 17.70 25.37 14.21
C ASP A 91 17.33 24.32 13.15
N ALA A 92 18.05 23.20 13.07
CA ALA A 92 17.71 22.10 12.17
C ALA A 92 16.39 21.39 12.57
N LEU A 93 16.15 21.17 13.87
CA LEU A 93 14.94 20.49 14.36
C LEU A 93 13.67 21.35 14.23
N LEU A 94 13.78 22.66 14.44
CA LEU A 94 12.66 23.60 14.39
C LEU A 94 12.51 24.27 13.01
N ARG A 95 13.29 23.86 12.01
CA ARG A 95 13.21 24.40 10.65
C ARG A 95 11.87 24.05 10.01
N SER A 96 11.10 25.07 9.65
CA SER A 96 9.88 24.95 8.84
C SER A 96 10.10 25.20 7.35
N LYS A 97 11.29 25.67 6.96
CA LYS A 97 11.63 25.96 5.57
C LYS A 97 11.84 24.66 4.80
N PHE A 98 11.20 24.55 3.63
CA PHE A 98 11.38 23.42 2.72
C PHE A 98 12.83 23.25 2.26
N GLU A 99 13.15 22.07 1.73
CA GLU A 99 14.42 21.86 1.05
C GLU A 99 14.48 22.58 -0.30
N PRO A 100 15.65 23.04 -0.75
CA PRO A 100 15.78 23.81 -1.99
C PRO A 100 15.11 23.13 -3.20
N ASN A 101 15.29 21.82 -3.36
CA ASN A 101 14.68 21.06 -4.44
C ASN A 101 13.15 21.11 -4.41
N ILE A 102 12.55 21.11 -3.22
CA ILE A 102 11.10 21.17 -3.04
C ILE A 102 10.61 22.59 -3.31
N GLU A 103 11.36 23.62 -2.90
CA GLU A 103 11.02 25.02 -3.21
C GLU A 103 10.97 25.26 -4.71
N ASP A 104 11.93 24.71 -5.46
CA ASP A 104 11.96 24.87 -6.91
C ASP A 104 10.80 24.14 -7.60
N TRP A 105 10.44 22.94 -7.14
CA TRP A 105 9.24 22.24 -7.61
C TRP A 105 7.94 22.98 -7.30
N VAL A 106 7.84 23.61 -6.12
CA VAL A 106 6.67 24.43 -5.76
C VAL A 106 6.57 25.65 -6.67
N LYS A 107 7.68 26.37 -6.91
CA LYS A 107 7.70 27.52 -7.85
C LYS A 107 7.32 27.10 -9.26
N GLU A 108 7.88 26.00 -9.76
CA GLU A 108 7.53 25.46 -11.09
C GLU A 108 6.02 25.12 -11.16
N GLY A 109 5.48 24.49 -10.11
CA GLY A 109 4.05 24.21 -10.00
C GLY A 109 3.18 25.48 -10.00
N GLU A 110 3.61 26.52 -9.30
CA GLU A 110 2.94 27.83 -9.29
C GLU A 110 2.97 28.52 -10.66
N GLU A 111 4.11 28.46 -11.36
CA GLU A 111 4.26 29.01 -12.71
C GLU A 111 3.36 28.28 -13.72
N ILE A 112 3.32 26.94 -13.68
CA ILE A 112 2.44 26.12 -14.52
C ILE A 112 0.97 26.47 -14.22
N ALA A 113 0.59 26.56 -12.94
CA ALA A 113 -0.76 26.94 -12.56
C ALA A 113 -1.13 28.35 -13.05
N ALA A 114 -0.20 29.30 -12.97
CA ALA A 114 -0.40 30.66 -13.47
C ALA A 114 -0.55 30.71 -14.99
N GLN A 115 0.22 29.90 -15.73
CA GLN A 115 0.10 29.77 -17.19
C GLN A 115 -1.26 29.17 -17.59
N GLN A 116 -1.72 28.13 -16.89
CA GLN A 116 -3.03 27.52 -17.13
C GLN A 116 -4.21 28.46 -16.84
N ARG A 117 -4.06 29.41 -15.91
CA ARG A 117 -5.07 30.46 -15.68
C ARG A 117 -5.10 31.51 -16.78
N LYS A 118 -3.97 31.75 -17.46
CA LYS A 118 -3.84 32.74 -18.53
C LYS A 118 -4.32 32.21 -19.88
N THR A 119 -4.28 30.90 -20.10
CA THR A 119 -4.75 30.29 -21.34
C THR A 119 -6.28 30.40 -21.43
N SER A 120 -6.79 30.83 -22.59
CA SER A 120 -8.23 31.10 -22.79
C SER A 120 -9.14 29.87 -22.73
N SER A 121 -8.57 28.66 -22.65
CA SER A 121 -9.30 27.43 -22.41
C SER A 121 -9.62 27.31 -20.91
N ARG A 122 -10.60 28.08 -20.44
CA ARG A 122 -11.16 27.91 -19.11
C ARG A 122 -11.83 26.53 -19.07
N GLY A 123 -11.13 25.55 -18.50
CA GLY A 123 -11.66 24.21 -18.28
C GLY A 123 -12.90 24.23 -17.37
N LEU A 124 -13.35 23.04 -16.95
CA LEU A 124 -14.41 22.91 -15.95
C LEU A 124 -14.09 23.73 -14.69
N SER A 125 -15.12 24.26 -14.05
CA SER A 125 -14.93 24.93 -12.77
C SER A 125 -14.39 23.93 -11.74
N GLU A 126 -13.71 24.41 -10.70
CA GLU A 126 -13.17 23.53 -9.65
C GLU A 126 -14.29 22.72 -8.96
N SER A 127 -15.47 23.33 -8.81
CA SER A 127 -16.68 22.67 -8.31
C SER A 127 -17.12 21.52 -9.23
N ASP A 128 -17.31 21.79 -10.52
CA ASP A 128 -17.78 20.78 -11.49
C ASP A 128 -16.75 19.65 -11.64
N ARG A 129 -15.46 19.99 -11.58
CA ARG A 129 -14.37 18.99 -11.60
C ARG A 129 -14.40 18.10 -10.36
N ASN A 130 -14.64 18.67 -9.18
CA ASN A 130 -14.76 17.89 -7.95
C ASN A 130 -16.00 17.00 -7.96
N GLU A 131 -17.15 17.50 -8.45
CA GLU A 131 -18.35 16.69 -8.63
C GLU A 131 -18.11 15.52 -9.58
N LEU A 132 -17.42 15.77 -10.71
CA LEU A 132 -17.04 14.72 -11.66
C LEU A 132 -16.15 13.65 -11.02
N TRP A 133 -15.14 14.06 -10.23
CA TRP A 133 -14.26 13.13 -9.54
C TRP A 133 -14.94 12.37 -8.39
N GLN A 134 -15.96 12.94 -7.76
CA GLN A 134 -16.79 12.23 -6.77
C GLN A 134 -17.72 11.20 -7.44
N TRP A 135 -18.25 11.52 -8.62
CA TRP A 135 -19.11 10.61 -9.39
C TRP A 135 -18.34 9.45 -10.03
N ALA A 136 -17.13 9.72 -10.56
CA ALA A 136 -16.37 8.78 -11.38
C ALA A 136 -16.13 7.40 -10.73
N PRO A 137 -15.73 7.28 -9.45
CA PRO A 137 -15.57 5.99 -8.79
C PRO A 137 -16.87 5.17 -8.75
N GLY A 138 -18.02 5.81 -8.51
CA GLY A 138 -19.31 5.13 -8.48
C GLY A 138 -19.71 4.59 -9.85
N ALA A 139 -19.52 5.39 -10.89
CA ALA A 139 -19.76 4.98 -12.27
C ALA A 139 -18.83 3.84 -12.70
N ALA A 140 -17.53 3.97 -12.42
CA ALA A 140 -16.53 2.95 -12.69
C ALA A 140 -16.84 1.63 -11.97
N ASN A 141 -17.21 1.69 -10.69
CA ASN A 141 -17.62 0.53 -9.91
C ASN A 141 -18.90 -0.12 -10.46
N SER A 142 -19.87 0.67 -10.91
CA SER A 142 -21.10 0.16 -11.52
C SER A 142 -20.84 -0.57 -12.84
N ALA A 143 -19.88 -0.10 -13.64
CA ALA A 143 -19.46 -0.75 -14.88
C ALA A 143 -18.63 -2.01 -14.58
N ALA A 144 -17.71 -1.93 -13.62
CA ALA A 144 -16.90 -3.07 -13.19
C ALA A 144 -17.78 -4.23 -12.67
N ARG A 145 -18.86 -3.94 -11.95
CA ARG A 145 -19.80 -4.98 -11.45
C ARG A 145 -20.53 -5.74 -12.55
N LYS A 146 -20.70 -5.14 -13.72
CA LYS A 146 -21.38 -5.76 -14.89
C LYS A 146 -20.44 -6.65 -15.70
N GLN A 147 -19.13 -6.56 -15.46
CA GLN A 147 -18.13 -7.34 -16.18
C GLN A 147 -17.74 -8.59 -15.40
N THR A 148 -17.40 -9.65 -16.14
CA THR A 148 -16.84 -10.90 -15.61
C THR A 148 -15.31 -10.75 -15.53
N TRP A 149 -14.77 -10.58 -14.33
CA TRP A 149 -13.32 -10.41 -14.09
C TRP A 149 -12.59 -11.75 -14.03
N GLY A 150 -12.82 -12.62 -15.01
CA GLY A 150 -12.26 -13.98 -15.04
C GLY A 150 -12.96 -15.00 -14.13
N GLY A 151 -14.12 -14.66 -13.56
CA GLY A 151 -15.03 -15.58 -12.90
C GLY A 151 -16.23 -15.96 -13.78
N ASP A 152 -16.89 -17.08 -13.47
CA ASP A 152 -18.05 -17.60 -14.20
C ASP A 152 -19.28 -16.69 -14.13
N TYR A 153 -19.34 -15.82 -13.11
CA TYR A 153 -20.47 -14.93 -12.84
C TYR A 153 -20.03 -13.49 -12.66
N THR A 154 -20.89 -12.55 -13.06
CA THR A 154 -20.70 -11.14 -12.71
C THR A 154 -20.95 -10.94 -11.21
N ARG A 155 -20.30 -9.93 -10.60
CA ARG A 155 -20.49 -9.63 -9.17
C ARG A 155 -21.94 -9.25 -8.84
N ALA A 156 -22.67 -8.71 -9.81
CA ALA A 156 -24.11 -8.43 -9.69
C ALA A 156 -24.96 -9.71 -9.66
N GLU A 157 -24.63 -10.72 -10.48
CA GLU A 157 -25.31 -12.02 -10.49
C GLU A 157 -25.03 -12.82 -9.20
N VAL A 158 -23.81 -12.76 -8.67
CA VAL A 158 -23.46 -13.40 -7.39
C VAL A 158 -24.31 -12.81 -6.25
N GLN A 159 -24.47 -11.48 -6.21
CA GLN A 159 -25.26 -10.81 -5.15
C GLN A 159 -26.78 -10.99 -5.32
N ALA A 160 -27.25 -11.17 -6.56
CA ALA A 160 -28.67 -11.40 -6.87
C ALA A 160 -29.10 -12.87 -6.69
N GLY A 161 -28.17 -13.77 -6.36
CA GLY A 161 -28.42 -15.20 -6.24
C GLY A 161 -28.51 -15.91 -7.60
N ILE A 162 -28.30 -17.23 -7.56
CA ILE A 162 -28.17 -18.15 -8.71
C ILE A 162 -29.41 -18.12 -9.64
N GLU A 163 -30.53 -17.60 -9.15
CA GLU A 163 -31.81 -17.53 -9.87
C GLU A 163 -31.85 -16.41 -10.94
N SER A 164 -31.02 -15.37 -10.81
CA SER A 164 -31.06 -14.18 -11.68
C SER A 164 -29.90 -14.10 -12.70
N VAL A 165 -29.38 -15.24 -13.15
CA VAL A 165 -28.30 -15.28 -14.16
C VAL A 165 -28.89 -15.15 -15.57
N VAL A 166 -28.50 -14.11 -16.30
CA VAL A 166 -29.05 -13.78 -17.64
C VAL A 166 -28.42 -14.61 -18.75
N THR A 167 -27.21 -15.14 -18.52
CA THR A 167 -26.41 -15.83 -19.55
C THR A 167 -26.84 -17.28 -19.83
N GLY A 168 -27.86 -17.80 -19.12
CA GLY A 168 -28.50 -19.08 -19.43
C GLY A 168 -27.64 -20.34 -19.22
N LEU A 169 -26.38 -20.21 -18.78
CA LEU A 169 -25.54 -21.33 -18.36
C LEU A 169 -25.39 -21.29 -16.83
N ARG A 170 -26.28 -22.01 -16.13
CA ARG A 170 -26.15 -22.31 -14.69
C ARG A 170 -24.97 -23.28 -14.49
N ARG A 171 -23.75 -22.78 -14.36
CA ARG A 171 -22.59 -23.59 -13.97
C ARG A 171 -22.47 -23.58 -12.45
N GLN A 172 -22.25 -24.71 -11.80
CA GLN A 172 -22.31 -24.79 -10.34
C GLN A 172 -21.40 -23.74 -9.69
N LEU A 173 -22.01 -22.81 -8.95
CA LEU A 173 -21.30 -21.97 -8.02
C LEU A 173 -20.71 -22.94 -6.99
N VAL A 174 -19.39 -23.10 -6.95
CA VAL A 174 -18.73 -23.74 -5.81
C VAL A 174 -18.88 -22.73 -4.68
N GLU A 175 -19.94 -22.86 -3.90
CA GLU A 175 -20.14 -22.09 -2.69
C GLU A 175 -18.94 -22.37 -1.77
N PRO A 176 -18.24 -21.34 -1.27
CA PRO A 176 -17.33 -21.54 -0.15
C PRO A 176 -18.18 -22.11 1.01
N PRO A 177 -17.73 -23.16 1.70
CA PRO A 177 -18.53 -23.83 2.72
C PRO A 177 -18.97 -22.83 3.80
N GLU A 178 -20.28 -22.61 3.91
CA GLU A 178 -20.90 -21.94 5.04
C GLU A 178 -21.09 -22.97 6.16
N GLY A 179 -20.34 -22.82 7.26
CA GLY A 179 -20.51 -23.61 8.49
C GLY A 179 -19.21 -24.02 9.17
N GLU A 180 -18.50 -23.06 9.78
CA GLU A 180 -17.84 -23.32 11.07
C GLU A 180 -18.61 -22.46 12.08
N ASP A 181 -19.66 -23.07 12.62
CA ASP A 181 -20.38 -22.61 13.81
C ASP A 181 -19.38 -22.45 14.96
N ASP A 182 -19.61 -21.43 15.78
CA ASP A 182 -19.10 -21.30 17.14
C ASP A 182 -19.30 -22.63 17.89
N GLU A 183 -18.24 -23.43 18.04
CA GLU A 183 -18.14 -24.35 19.17
C GLU A 183 -17.57 -23.54 20.35
N GLU A 184 -18.46 -23.18 21.28
CA GLU A 184 -18.14 -22.82 22.65
C GLU A 184 -17.21 -23.90 23.24
N ALA A 185 -15.90 -23.66 23.21
CA ALA A 185 -14.94 -24.39 24.01
C ALA A 185 -14.78 -23.65 25.34
N GLU A 186 -15.30 -24.29 26.38
CA GLU A 186 -15.24 -23.89 27.78
C GLU A 186 -13.81 -23.56 28.23
N ASP A 187 -13.78 -22.59 29.15
CA ASP A 187 -12.74 -22.18 30.08
C ASP A 187 -11.81 -23.33 30.54
N ASP A 188 -10.50 -23.18 30.34
CA ASP A 188 -9.48 -23.79 31.18
C ASP A 188 -8.33 -22.77 31.33
N GLU A 189 -8.41 -22.02 32.43
CA GLU A 189 -7.30 -21.29 33.04
C GLU A 189 -6.14 -22.25 33.29
N ASP A 190 -4.96 -21.98 32.73
CA ASP A 190 -3.71 -22.48 33.29
C ASP A 190 -2.51 -21.58 32.93
N GLU A 191 -2.00 -20.99 33.99
CA GLU A 191 -0.94 -20.02 34.17
C GLU A 191 0.44 -20.69 34.23
N TYR A 192 1.35 -20.52 33.26
CA TYR A 192 2.77 -20.81 33.52
C TYR A 192 3.74 -19.89 32.75
N GLU A 193 4.16 -18.85 33.47
CA GLU A 193 5.52 -18.36 33.67
C GLU A 193 6.59 -18.56 32.56
N VAL A 194 7.07 -17.42 32.06
CA VAL A 194 8.33 -17.25 31.32
C VAL A 194 9.50 -17.48 32.28
N THR A 195 10.41 -18.38 31.92
CA THR A 195 11.80 -18.35 32.40
C THR A 195 12.75 -18.49 31.22
N ASP A 196 13.53 -17.42 31.00
CA ASP A 196 14.81 -17.44 30.27
C ASP A 196 15.72 -18.50 30.88
N GLU A 197 16.46 -19.23 30.05
CA GLU A 197 17.89 -19.47 30.30
C GLU A 197 18.59 -19.97 29.03
N GLU A 198 19.79 -19.43 28.85
CA GLU A 198 20.78 -19.64 27.80
C GLU A 198 21.35 -21.07 27.84
N ASP A 199 21.83 -21.59 26.70
CA ASP A 199 23.26 -21.93 26.49
C ASP A 199 23.48 -22.95 25.35
N GLU A 200 24.70 -22.85 24.82
CA GLU A 200 25.38 -23.41 23.67
C GLU A 200 25.29 -24.92 23.36
N GLY A 201 25.54 -25.23 22.09
CA GLY A 201 26.60 -26.21 21.77
C GLY A 201 26.21 -27.51 21.05
N GLY A 202 26.28 -27.49 19.71
CA GLY A 202 27.17 -28.40 18.96
C GLY A 202 26.79 -29.88 18.74
N ALA A 203 26.94 -30.25 17.46
CA ALA A 203 27.32 -31.57 16.91
C ALA A 203 26.21 -32.51 16.39
N ALA A 204 26.13 -32.51 15.04
CA ALA A 204 26.19 -33.66 14.13
C ALA A 204 25.22 -34.83 14.31
N MET A 205 24.36 -35.05 13.29
CA MET A 205 24.12 -36.40 12.78
C MET A 205 23.95 -36.40 11.26
N ASP A 206 24.70 -37.30 10.63
CA ASP A 206 24.90 -37.49 9.20
C ASP A 206 24.23 -38.81 8.75
N VAL A 207 23.64 -38.76 7.55
CA VAL A 207 23.32 -39.83 6.58
C VAL A 207 22.54 -41.07 7.04
N GLU A 208 21.36 -41.27 6.43
CA GLU A 208 21.09 -42.54 5.74
C GLU A 208 20.25 -42.34 4.46
N LYS A 209 20.83 -42.80 3.34
CA LYS A 209 20.24 -42.81 1.99
C LYS A 209 19.27 -43.97 1.86
N GLN A 210 18.03 -43.70 1.46
CA GLN A 210 17.17 -44.72 0.83
C GLN A 210 16.90 -44.36 -0.64
N GLN A 211 17.46 -45.21 -1.50
CA GLN A 211 17.26 -45.23 -2.95
C GLN A 211 15.84 -45.73 -3.26
N LEU A 212 15.04 -44.91 -3.93
CA LEU A 212 13.82 -45.35 -4.62
C LEU A 212 14.10 -45.43 -6.13
N LYS A 213 13.83 -46.62 -6.66
CA LYS A 213 14.08 -47.06 -8.03
C LYS A 213 13.31 -46.23 -9.05
N THR A 214 14.03 -45.76 -10.05
CA THR A 214 13.52 -45.14 -11.28
C THR A 214 13.01 -46.24 -12.22
N GLU A 215 11.69 -46.33 -12.43
CA GLU A 215 11.13 -47.00 -13.60
C GLU A 215 10.71 -45.94 -14.62
N SER A 216 11.47 -45.91 -15.71
CA SER A 216 11.23 -45.11 -16.90
C SER A 216 10.08 -45.70 -17.71
N LYS A 217 8.96 -44.98 -17.78
CA LYS A 217 7.93 -45.17 -18.82
C LYS A 217 7.88 -43.94 -19.72
N SER A 218 8.18 -44.18 -20.97
CA SER A 218 8.25 -43.25 -22.10
C SER A 218 6.93 -42.52 -22.35
N ILE A 219 7.02 -41.21 -22.59
CA ILE A 219 5.95 -40.36 -23.11
C ILE A 219 6.17 -40.24 -24.62
N PRO A 220 5.19 -40.53 -25.49
CA PRO A 220 5.30 -40.28 -26.92
C PRO A 220 5.00 -38.82 -27.26
N GLU A 221 5.80 -38.32 -28.20
CA GLU A 221 5.71 -37.03 -28.87
C GLU A 221 4.40 -36.85 -29.67
N THR A 222 3.97 -35.58 -29.71
CA THR A 222 3.09 -34.93 -30.71
C THR A 222 1.57 -35.03 -30.52
N GLN A 223 0.98 -33.91 -30.06
CA GLN A 223 -0.14 -33.27 -30.76
C GLN A 223 -0.32 -31.80 -30.31
N THR A 224 -0.05 -30.92 -31.27
CA THR A 224 -0.44 -29.51 -31.45
C THR A 224 -1.62 -29.01 -30.60
N ALA A 225 -1.36 -27.98 -29.78
CA ALA A 225 -2.38 -27.12 -29.18
C ALA A 225 -2.91 -26.10 -30.21
N PRO A 226 -4.21 -25.74 -30.18
CA PRO A 226 -4.81 -24.77 -31.10
C PRO A 226 -4.37 -23.32 -30.79
N PRO A 227 -4.38 -22.42 -31.79
CA PRO A 227 -3.85 -21.07 -31.66
C PRO A 227 -4.72 -20.20 -30.73
N THR A 228 -4.06 -19.58 -29.75
CA THR A 228 -4.58 -18.49 -28.92
C THR A 228 -4.89 -17.26 -29.79
N ALA A 229 -6.10 -17.23 -30.34
CA ALA A 229 -6.65 -16.03 -30.95
C ALA A 229 -6.95 -15.00 -29.85
N GLY A 230 -6.24 -13.85 -29.85
CA GLY A 230 -6.72 -12.66 -29.16
C GLY A 230 -5.71 -11.76 -28.44
N LEU A 231 -4.41 -12.07 -28.42
CA LEU A 231 -3.43 -11.12 -27.88
C LEU A 231 -2.78 -10.34 -29.03
N MET A 232 -3.13 -9.05 -29.16
CA MET A 232 -2.43 -8.17 -30.10
C MET A 232 -0.96 -8.05 -29.68
N PRO A 233 0.00 -8.14 -30.63
CA PRO A 233 1.41 -7.94 -30.33
C PRO A 233 1.65 -6.55 -29.71
N LEU A 234 2.48 -6.49 -28.67
CA LEU A 234 2.86 -5.25 -27.95
C LEU A 234 3.30 -4.10 -28.88
N ALA A 235 3.89 -4.44 -30.03
CA ALA A 235 4.27 -3.46 -31.06
C ALA A 235 3.07 -2.68 -31.62
N SER A 236 1.88 -3.28 -31.68
CA SER A 236 0.65 -2.59 -32.11
C SER A 236 0.11 -1.67 -31.03
N ILE A 237 0.25 -2.02 -29.74
CA ILE A 237 -0.18 -1.17 -28.62
C ILE A 237 0.66 0.13 -28.55
N HIS A 238 1.97 0.03 -28.75
CA HIS A 238 2.87 1.20 -28.78
C HIS A 238 2.55 2.20 -29.90
N LYS A 239 2.02 1.71 -31.03
CA LYS A 239 1.61 2.57 -32.14
C LYS A 239 0.41 3.44 -31.78
N PHE A 240 -0.56 2.91 -31.03
CA PHE A 240 -1.72 3.69 -30.57
C PHE A 240 -1.40 4.64 -29.41
N MET A 241 -0.40 4.32 -28.58
CA MET A 241 0.05 5.23 -27.50
C MET A 241 0.85 6.43 -28.00
N THR A 242 1.44 6.36 -29.20
CA THR A 242 2.33 7.42 -29.73
C THR A 242 1.70 8.26 -30.84
N THR A 243 0.56 7.84 -31.40
CA THR A 243 -0.20 8.66 -32.36
C THR A 243 -1.54 9.09 -31.77
N GLY A 244 -1.47 9.95 -30.75
CA GLY A 244 -2.58 10.81 -30.33
C GLY A 244 -2.39 12.20 -30.93
N ARG A 245 -3.02 12.45 -32.08
CA ARG A 245 -3.39 13.79 -32.58
C ARG A 245 -4.86 13.76 -32.95
#